data_AF-A0A942L4A0-F1
#
_entry.id   AF-A0A942L4A0-F1
#
_cell.length_a   1.000
_cell.length_b   1.000
_cell.length_c   1.000
_cell.angle_alpha   90.00
_cell.angle_beta   90.00
_cell.angle_gamma   90.00
#
_symmetry.space_group_name_H-M   'P 1'
#
loop_
_entity.id
_entity.type
_entity.pdbx_description
1 polymer ?
#
loop_
_entity_poly.entity_id
_entity_poly.type
_entity_poly.pdbx_seq_one_letter_code
_entity_poly.pdbx_strand_id
1 'polypeptide(L)'
;MHSQRGSILVFVTLTVAILMIVGATFATATTAEYRSAMHHTQGTQAFYIAEAGLNWARHGLGNGSIVLPSIGIEQTHILYRSAAFGTPVGTQVLADIGEIEVVVRRLTASRIELVVQGRQQLARRTLSIQADETTDVDVENVLARHQVVGEVNLGEEAEIRGDISAGSFVWGEDARIIDGKAIIGPPLASFRPPTFVFPSGLTSRGAVTVREGRSASLSVNSSYTDVTVQEDGVLIINVPDARDVVLSIENLTLHEDAQINRTGDGTGRVLLHIRQRMIIGEEARINGHIERMIVYYHGTTRLTLGEDSSLTGILVTNNAPVTLAEGARLDGHLITGATEVRVSEDARLVGVLYAPHARVDIGEGALVEGVLIADRLFVGEEGKVNRAAGGIESFTPALGLWSTYSFHTWGSR
;
A
#
# COMPACT_ATOMS: atom_id res chain seq x y z
N MET A 1 -64.08 49.61 38.67
CA MET A 1 -63.45 48.36 38.17
C MET A 1 -62.13 48.66 37.48
N HIS A 2 -61.13 49.21 38.19
CA HIS A 2 -59.90 49.74 37.56
C HIS A 2 -58.59 49.05 37.99
N SER A 3 -58.57 48.04 38.87
CA SER A 3 -57.31 47.52 39.42
C SER A 3 -56.93 46.08 39.04
N GLN A 4 -57.80 45.24 38.44
CA GLN A 4 -57.38 43.91 37.97
C GLN A 4 -56.53 43.94 36.69
N ARG A 5 -56.54 45.06 35.96
CA ARG A 5 -55.71 45.27 34.76
C ARG A 5 -54.21 45.38 35.08
N GLY A 6 -53.84 45.60 36.34
CA GLY A 6 -52.44 45.70 36.76
C GLY A 6 -51.73 44.35 36.91
N SER A 7 -52.42 43.31 37.40
CA SER A 7 -51.81 41.99 37.65
C SER A 7 -51.37 41.26 36.37
N ILE A 8 -52.14 41.44 35.29
CA ILE A 8 -51.84 40.91 33.95
C ILE A 8 -50.53 41.51 33.43
N LEU A 9 -50.31 42.81 33.65
CA LEU A 9 -49.07 43.47 33.24
C LEU A 9 -47.86 42.84 33.92
N VAL A 10 -47.93 42.59 35.23
CA VAL A 10 -46.82 42.01 36.01
C VAL A 10 -46.52 40.58 35.54
N PHE A 11 -47.54 39.76 35.31
CA PHE A 11 -47.35 38.39 34.84
C PHE A 11 -46.75 38.33 33.42
N VAL A 12 -47.22 39.19 32.51
CA VAL A 12 -46.64 39.31 31.16
C VAL A 12 -45.19 39.78 31.23
N THR A 13 -44.89 40.76 32.09
CA THR A 13 -43.52 41.28 32.25
C THR A 13 -42.58 40.21 32.81
N LEU A 14 -43.03 39.43 33.80
CA LEU A 14 -42.25 38.32 34.37
C LEU A 14 -42.01 37.21 33.34
N THR A 15 -43.04 36.84 32.57
CA THR A 15 -42.93 35.81 31.53
C THR A 15 -41.97 36.23 30.42
N VAL A 16 -42.04 37.49 29.99
CA VAL A 16 -41.12 38.09 29.01
C VAL A 16 -39.69 38.13 29.56
N ALA A 17 -39.49 38.45 30.84
CA ALA A 17 -38.17 38.45 31.47
C ALA A 17 -37.56 37.03 31.51
N ILE A 18 -38.34 36.02 31.88
CA ILE A 18 -37.88 34.62 31.89
C ILE A 18 -37.55 34.16 30.46
N LEU A 19 -38.40 34.47 29.47
CA LEU A 19 -38.13 34.18 28.06
C LEU A 19 -36.86 34.86 27.56
N MET A 20 -36.57 36.09 27.98
CA MET A 20 -35.31 36.76 27.64
C MET A 20 -34.08 36.07 28.23
N ILE A 21 -34.15 35.59 29.48
CA ILE A 21 -33.03 34.86 30.10
C ILE A 21 -32.79 33.51 29.40
N VAL A 22 -33.86 32.77 29.11
CA VAL A 22 -33.77 31.49 28.38
C VAL A 22 -33.29 31.72 26.94
N GLY A 23 -33.77 32.76 26.27
CA GLY A 23 -33.30 33.14 24.93
C GLY A 23 -31.82 33.52 24.91
N ALA A 24 -31.35 34.27 25.91
CA ALA A 24 -29.95 34.64 26.03
C ALA A 24 -29.05 33.42 26.29
N THR A 25 -29.45 32.54 27.21
CA THR A 25 -28.69 31.31 27.51
C THR A 25 -28.60 30.38 26.30
N PHE A 26 -29.71 30.16 25.59
CA PHE A 26 -29.73 29.37 24.35
C PHE A 26 -28.85 29.99 23.25
N ALA A 27 -28.90 31.31 23.07
CA ALA A 27 -28.04 32.00 22.11
C ALA A 27 -26.54 31.85 22.46
N THR A 28 -26.18 31.92 23.75
CA THR A 28 -24.79 31.72 24.18
C THR A 28 -24.31 30.28 24.00
N ALA A 29 -25.15 29.27 24.27
CA ALA A 29 -24.81 27.87 24.04
C ALA A 29 -24.64 27.58 22.54
N THR A 30 -25.57 28.05 21.71
CA THR A 30 -25.52 27.86 20.25
C THR A 30 -24.28 28.52 19.65
N THR A 31 -23.89 29.72 20.12
CA THR A 31 -22.68 30.40 19.64
C THR A 31 -21.39 29.71 20.11
N ALA A 32 -21.38 29.10 21.29
CA ALA A 32 -20.25 28.32 21.78
C ALA A 32 -20.06 27.02 20.97
N GLU A 33 -21.15 26.27 20.73
CA GLU A 33 -21.13 25.06 19.91
C GLU A 33 -20.74 25.37 18.46
N TYR A 34 -21.27 26.45 17.89
CA TYR A 34 -20.88 26.89 16.55
C TYR A 34 -19.39 27.25 16.47
N ARG A 35 -18.83 27.92 17.48
CA ARG A 35 -17.38 28.20 17.54
C ARG A 35 -16.56 26.92 17.67
N SER A 36 -16.99 25.96 18.50
CA SER A 36 -16.30 24.68 18.67
C SER A 36 -16.32 23.84 17.38
N ALA A 37 -17.47 23.76 16.72
CA ALA A 37 -17.63 23.07 15.44
C ALA A 37 -16.76 23.71 14.34
N MET A 38 -16.68 25.03 14.31
CA MET A 38 -15.78 25.75 13.40
C MET A 38 -14.31 25.45 13.68
N HIS A 39 -13.87 25.43 14.95
CA HIS A 39 -12.49 25.07 15.29
C HIS A 39 -12.14 23.63 14.90
N HIS A 40 -13.05 22.69 15.10
CA HIS A 40 -12.82 21.29 14.70
C HIS A 40 -12.76 21.14 13.18
N THR A 41 -13.63 21.81 12.44
CA THR A 41 -13.64 21.81 10.98
C THR A 41 -12.35 22.38 10.40
N GLN A 42 -11.83 23.48 10.98
CA GLN A 42 -10.58 24.11 10.55
C GLN A 42 -9.36 23.22 10.80
N GLY A 43 -9.27 22.59 11.98
CA GLY A 43 -8.16 21.67 12.28
C GLY A 43 -8.13 20.48 11.32
N THR A 44 -9.29 19.90 11.03
CA THR A 44 -9.43 18.79 10.09
C THR A 44 -9.08 19.19 8.65
N GLN A 45 -9.55 20.36 8.18
CA GLN A 45 -9.20 20.87 6.85
C GLN A 45 -7.70 21.08 6.70
N ALA A 46 -7.08 21.64 7.72
CA ALA A 46 -5.67 22.01 7.67
C ALA A 46 -4.74 20.78 7.80
N PHE A 47 -5.18 19.71 8.47
CA PHE A 47 -4.55 18.39 8.42
C PHE A 47 -4.54 17.81 7.00
N TYR A 48 -5.70 17.74 6.33
CA TYR A 48 -5.79 17.19 4.97
C TYR A 48 -4.98 17.99 3.95
N ILE A 49 -4.86 19.31 4.15
CA ILE A 49 -4.03 20.18 3.31
C ILE A 49 -2.54 19.87 3.49
N ALA A 50 -2.06 19.70 4.74
CA ALA A 50 -0.67 19.34 5.02
C ALA A 50 -0.33 17.94 4.46
N GLU A 51 -1.24 16.99 4.62
CA GLU A 51 -1.11 15.64 4.06
C GLU A 51 -1.06 15.65 2.52
N ALA A 52 -1.89 16.46 1.87
CA ALA A 52 -1.86 16.62 0.42
C ALA A 52 -0.54 17.25 -0.07
N GLY A 53 0.00 18.24 0.65
CA GLY A 53 1.30 18.84 0.33
C GLY A 53 2.46 17.85 0.48
N LEU A 54 2.43 16.99 1.50
CA LEU A 54 3.43 15.96 1.74
C LEU A 54 3.39 14.88 0.65
N ASN A 55 2.18 14.43 0.30
CA ASN A 55 1.97 13.46 -0.77
C ASN A 55 2.41 14.03 -2.13
N TRP A 56 2.14 15.31 -2.41
CA TRP A 56 2.64 15.96 -3.62
C TRP A 56 4.17 16.00 -3.65
N ALA A 57 4.81 16.37 -2.53
CA ALA A 57 6.26 16.45 -2.43
C ALA A 57 6.91 15.08 -2.65
N ARG A 58 6.35 14.03 -2.04
CA ARG A 58 6.80 12.64 -2.22
C ARG A 58 6.66 12.18 -3.66
N HIS A 59 5.52 12.48 -4.29
CA HIS A 59 5.30 12.16 -5.70
C HIS A 59 6.27 12.93 -6.60
N GLY A 60 6.51 14.20 -6.32
CA GLY A 60 7.43 15.07 -7.06
C GLY A 60 8.90 14.64 -6.95
N LEU A 61 9.31 14.13 -5.79
CA LEU A 61 10.62 13.51 -5.61
C LEU A 61 10.73 12.16 -6.34
N GLY A 62 9.69 11.31 -6.22
CA GLY A 62 9.68 10.00 -6.86
C GLY A 62 9.66 10.06 -8.39
N ASN A 63 9.07 11.11 -8.97
CA ASN A 63 9.00 11.30 -10.43
C ASN A 63 10.07 12.28 -10.97
N GLY A 64 10.94 12.82 -10.11
CA GLY A 64 12.03 13.73 -10.49
C GLY A 64 11.64 15.17 -10.83
N SER A 65 10.37 15.55 -10.69
CA SER A 65 9.91 16.93 -10.94
C SER A 65 10.36 17.93 -9.86
N ILE A 66 10.69 17.43 -8.67
CA ILE A 66 11.37 18.19 -7.61
C ILE A 66 12.82 17.73 -7.60
N VAL A 67 13.73 18.62 -7.97
CA VAL A 67 15.17 18.35 -7.93
C VAL A 67 15.65 18.52 -6.50
N LEU A 68 16.37 17.52 -5.99
CA LEU A 68 16.92 17.58 -4.65
C LEU A 68 17.97 18.70 -4.53
N PRO A 69 17.88 19.56 -3.51
CA PRO A 69 18.92 20.56 -3.29
C PRO A 69 20.24 19.88 -2.92
N SER A 70 21.33 20.62 -3.06
CA SER A 70 22.63 20.19 -2.55
C SER A 70 22.58 20.04 -1.02
N ILE A 71 23.43 19.16 -0.47
CA ILE A 71 23.45 18.87 0.97
C ILE A 71 23.62 20.16 1.77
N GLY A 72 22.78 20.36 2.79
CA GLY A 72 22.78 21.54 3.65
C GLY A 72 22.06 22.76 3.08
N ILE A 73 21.53 22.69 1.86
CA ILE A 73 20.72 23.74 1.23
C ILE A 73 19.23 23.37 1.34
N GLU A 74 18.42 24.35 1.71
CA GLU A 74 16.95 24.26 1.71
C GLU A 74 16.41 24.78 0.38
N GLN A 75 15.42 24.09 -0.18
CA GLN A 75 14.71 24.54 -1.36
C GLN A 75 13.20 24.55 -1.08
N THR A 76 12.61 25.74 -1.21
CA THR A 76 11.17 25.95 -0.97
C THR A 76 10.41 25.89 -2.29
N HIS A 77 9.39 25.05 -2.32
CA HIS A 77 8.43 24.95 -3.41
C HIS A 77 7.08 25.48 -2.93
N ILE A 78 6.59 26.52 -3.59
CA ILE A 78 5.27 27.09 -3.31
C ILE A 78 4.27 26.35 -4.19
N LEU A 79 3.40 25.56 -3.56
CA LEU A 79 2.46 24.68 -4.23
C LEU A 79 1.23 25.41 -4.75
N TYR A 80 0.74 26.33 -3.93
CA TYR A 80 -0.46 27.10 -4.20
C TYR A 80 -0.33 28.47 -3.54
N ARG A 81 -0.55 29.52 -4.33
CA ARG A 81 -0.57 30.90 -3.86
C ARG A 81 -1.87 31.55 -4.37
N SER A 82 -2.88 31.68 -3.51
CA SER A 82 -4.05 32.50 -3.87
C SER A 82 -3.63 33.97 -3.85
N ALA A 83 -3.57 34.61 -5.02
CA ALA A 83 -3.43 36.05 -5.09
C ALA A 83 -4.80 36.70 -4.92
N ALA A 84 -5.21 37.01 -3.69
CA ALA A 84 -6.33 37.92 -3.45
C ALA A 84 -6.29 38.60 -2.08
N PHE A 85 -5.47 39.64 -1.95
CA PHE A 85 -5.80 40.75 -1.06
C PHE A 85 -6.54 41.84 -1.86
N GLY A 86 -7.85 41.98 -1.63
CA GLY A 86 -8.75 43.07 -2.09
C GLY A 86 -9.27 42.91 -3.53
N THR A 87 -10.54 43.10 -3.91
CA THR A 87 -11.73 43.82 -3.36
C THR A 87 -13.05 43.09 -3.77
N PRO A 88 -14.21 43.35 -3.13
CA PRO A 88 -15.34 42.41 -3.06
C PRO A 88 -16.49 42.69 -4.04
N VAL A 89 -17.20 41.66 -4.52
CA VAL A 89 -18.68 41.52 -4.70
C VAL A 89 -19.00 40.12 -5.26
N GLY A 90 -20.00 39.42 -4.70
CA GLY A 90 -20.69 38.30 -5.35
C GLY A 90 -20.24 36.89 -4.94
N THR A 91 -21.20 35.96 -4.89
CA THR A 91 -21.20 34.74 -4.07
C THR A 91 -20.17 33.66 -4.43
N GLN A 92 -19.44 33.26 -3.38
CA GLN A 92 -18.53 32.10 -3.23
C GLN A 92 -17.10 32.24 -3.76
N VAL A 93 -16.31 33.05 -3.05
CA VAL A 93 -14.86 32.89 -2.98
C VAL A 93 -14.59 31.68 -2.06
N LEU A 94 -13.97 30.62 -2.59
CA LEU A 94 -13.35 29.58 -1.74
C LEU A 94 -12.45 30.31 -0.74
N ALA A 95 -12.82 30.28 0.54
CA ALA A 95 -12.07 30.99 1.58
C ALA A 95 -10.59 30.64 1.46
N ASP A 96 -9.74 31.67 1.38
CA ASP A 96 -8.30 31.59 1.21
C ASP A 96 -7.72 30.34 1.87
N ILE A 97 -7.30 29.39 1.03
CA ILE A 97 -6.68 28.13 1.47
C ILE A 97 -5.25 28.37 2.01
N GLY A 98 -4.79 29.62 1.98
CA GLY A 98 -3.47 30.00 2.42
C GLY A 98 -2.38 29.67 1.40
N GLU A 99 -1.15 30.07 1.71
CA GLU A 99 0.03 29.63 0.97
C GLU A 99 0.47 28.28 1.55
N ILE A 100 0.63 27.28 0.69
CA ILE A 100 1.22 25.99 1.06
C ILE A 100 2.64 25.99 0.54
N GLU A 101 3.58 26.01 1.48
CA GLU A 101 5.01 25.92 1.21
C GLU A 101 5.49 24.52 1.57
N VAL A 102 6.15 23.86 0.63
CA VAL A 102 6.90 22.63 0.90
C VAL A 102 8.37 23.00 0.90
N VAL A 103 9.03 22.85 2.03
CA VAL A 103 10.47 22.99 2.14
C VAL A 103 11.07 21.59 2.06
N VAL A 104 11.89 21.38 1.04
CA VAL A 104 12.70 20.16 0.89
C VAL A 104 14.10 20.50 1.36
N ARG A 105 14.58 19.76 2.36
CA ARG A 105 15.93 19.92 2.87
C ARG A 105 16.70 18.62 2.73
N ARG A 106 17.82 18.67 2.03
CA ARG A 106 18.73 17.52 1.95
C ARG A 106 19.72 17.59 3.11
N LEU A 107 19.52 16.75 4.12
CA LEU A 107 20.35 16.73 5.33
C LEU A 107 21.68 16.00 5.08
N THR A 108 21.64 14.92 4.31
CA THR A 108 22.82 14.13 3.91
C THR A 108 22.65 13.57 2.49
N ALA A 109 23.60 12.76 2.00
CA ALA A 109 23.46 12.10 0.71
C ALA A 109 22.23 11.18 0.62
N SER A 110 21.84 10.52 1.72
CA SER A 110 20.75 9.55 1.79
C SER A 110 19.52 10.03 2.57
N ARG A 111 19.62 11.18 3.26
CA ARG A 111 18.59 11.69 4.15
C ARG A 111 18.00 13.00 3.66
N ILE A 112 16.68 12.97 3.45
CA ILE A 112 15.89 14.14 3.05
C ILE A 112 14.84 14.39 4.12
N GLU A 113 14.67 15.66 4.45
CA GLU A 113 13.65 16.17 5.33
C GLU A 113 12.62 16.93 4.48
N LEU A 114 11.36 16.53 4.59
CA LEU A 114 10.24 17.21 3.98
C LEU A 114 9.47 17.93 5.07
N VAL A 115 9.41 19.25 4.93
CA VAL A 115 8.68 20.12 5.85
C VAL A 115 7.56 20.79 5.07
N VAL A 116 6.30 20.45 5.38
CA VAL A 116 5.15 21.10 4.74
C VAL A 116 4.59 22.14 5.71
N GLN A 117 4.55 23.40 5.26
CA GLN A 117 4.02 24.52 6.01
C GLN A 117 2.84 25.14 5.28
N GLY A 118 1.65 25.05 5.87
CA GLY A 118 0.48 25.80 5.41
C GLY A 118 0.32 27.08 6.22
N ARG A 119 0.11 28.24 5.58
CA ARG A 119 -0.21 29.51 6.23
C ARG A 119 -1.60 30.00 5.83
N GLN A 120 -2.58 29.85 6.71
CA GLN A 120 -3.91 30.42 6.51
C GLN A 120 -4.07 31.72 7.29
N GLN A 121 -4.41 32.84 6.62
CA GLN A 121 -4.76 34.09 7.28
C GLN A 121 -6.28 34.20 7.45
N LEU A 122 -6.74 34.22 8.69
CA LEU A 122 -8.15 34.38 9.04
C LEU A 122 -8.32 35.67 9.83
N ALA A 123 -8.76 36.76 9.17
CA ALA A 123 -9.19 38.08 9.67
C ALA A 123 -8.32 38.81 10.75
N ARG A 124 -7.77 38.11 11.75
CA ARG A 124 -6.80 38.55 12.75
C ARG A 124 -5.77 37.48 13.21
N ARG A 125 -5.72 36.28 12.62
CA ARG A 125 -4.78 35.21 13.04
C ARG A 125 -4.21 34.41 11.87
N THR A 126 -2.95 34.00 11.99
CA THR A 126 -2.27 33.10 11.07
C THR A 126 -2.16 31.73 11.73
N LEU A 127 -2.73 30.69 11.12
CA LEU A 127 -2.49 29.30 11.53
C LEU A 127 -1.32 28.75 10.71
N SER A 128 -0.28 28.26 11.39
CA SER A 128 0.86 27.57 10.77
C SER A 128 0.88 26.12 11.21
N ILE A 129 0.86 25.20 10.25
CA ILE A 129 0.92 23.75 10.49
C ILE A 129 2.21 23.26 9.88
N GLN A 130 3.02 22.57 10.67
CA GLN A 130 4.27 21.97 10.23
C GLN A 130 4.17 20.45 10.39
N ALA A 131 4.37 19.73 9.30
CA ALA A 131 4.57 18.29 9.29
C ALA A 131 5.99 18.02 8.82
N ASP A 132 6.77 17.29 9.62
CA ASP A 132 8.15 16.94 9.34
C ASP A 132 8.26 15.44 9.07
N GLU A 133 8.84 15.06 7.93
CA GLU A 133 9.18 13.66 7.59
C GLU A 133 10.68 13.58 7.31
N THR A 134 11.39 12.71 8.03
CA THR A 134 12.79 12.37 7.71
C THR A 134 12.90 10.90 7.30
N THR A 135 13.41 10.66 6.09
CA THR A 135 13.54 9.31 5.54
C THR A 135 15.00 9.08 5.12
N ASP A 136 15.63 8.05 5.68
CA ASP A 136 16.87 7.44 5.18
C ASP A 136 16.47 6.09 4.59
N VAL A 137 16.41 5.96 3.28
CA VAL A 137 16.43 4.62 2.66
C VAL A 137 17.17 4.70 1.34
N ASP A 138 18.36 4.15 1.34
CA ASP A 138 19.10 3.82 0.13
C ASP A 138 18.43 2.60 -0.53
N VAL A 139 17.20 2.78 -0.99
CA VAL A 139 16.35 1.73 -1.59
C VAL A 139 17.08 1.09 -2.76
N GLU A 140 17.88 1.88 -3.48
CA GLU A 140 18.69 1.44 -4.60
C GLU A 140 19.76 0.44 -4.16
N ASN A 141 20.51 0.71 -3.08
CA ASN A 141 21.49 -0.24 -2.53
C ASN A 141 20.87 -1.45 -1.82
N VAL A 142 19.65 -1.30 -1.29
CA VAL A 142 18.90 -2.40 -0.65
C VAL A 142 18.37 -3.38 -1.71
N LEU A 143 17.87 -2.87 -2.84
CA LEU A 143 17.34 -3.68 -3.93
C LEU A 143 18.41 -4.07 -4.96
N ALA A 144 19.61 -3.47 -4.91
CA ALA A 144 20.72 -3.82 -5.81
C ALA A 144 21.29 -5.25 -5.58
N ARG A 145 20.96 -5.88 -4.44
CA ARG A 145 21.52 -7.18 -4.05
C ARG A 145 20.47 -8.07 -3.38
N HIS A 146 20.68 -9.38 -3.43
CA HIS A 146 19.92 -10.32 -2.60
C HIS A 146 20.28 -10.12 -1.12
N GLN A 147 19.30 -10.25 -0.23
CA GLN A 147 19.51 -10.11 1.21
C GLN A 147 18.95 -11.30 1.97
N VAL A 148 19.82 -12.00 2.68
CA VAL A 148 19.46 -13.09 3.57
C VAL A 148 19.95 -12.71 4.96
N VAL A 149 19.08 -12.76 5.97
CA VAL A 149 19.46 -12.33 7.32
C VAL A 149 20.42 -13.33 7.96
N GLY A 150 20.10 -14.61 7.84
CA GLY A 150 20.83 -15.73 8.42
C GLY A 150 21.72 -16.44 7.41
N GLU A 151 21.63 -17.76 7.40
CA GLU A 151 22.47 -18.64 6.59
C GLU A 151 21.94 -18.75 5.14
N VAL A 152 22.89 -18.73 4.20
CA VAL A 152 22.70 -19.19 2.82
C VAL A 152 23.39 -20.54 2.67
N ASN A 153 22.63 -21.56 2.29
CA ASN A 153 23.13 -22.90 2.01
C ASN A 153 22.96 -23.19 0.52
N LEU A 154 24.06 -23.42 -0.17
CA LEU A 154 24.10 -23.71 -1.59
C LEU A 154 24.42 -25.19 -1.75
N GLY A 155 23.54 -25.93 -2.43
CA GLY A 155 23.73 -27.32 -2.81
C GLY A 155 24.76 -27.49 -3.93
N GLU A 156 24.87 -28.69 -4.45
CA GLU A 156 25.76 -29.02 -5.58
C GLU A 156 25.36 -28.22 -6.83
N GLU A 157 26.34 -27.65 -7.53
CA GLU A 157 26.14 -26.84 -8.74
C GLU A 157 25.16 -25.64 -8.61
N ALA A 158 24.79 -25.24 -7.40
CA ALA A 158 23.90 -24.11 -7.17
C ALA A 158 24.54 -22.79 -7.63
N GLU A 159 23.75 -21.95 -8.32
CA GLU A 159 24.23 -20.68 -8.86
C GLU A 159 23.47 -19.48 -8.29
N ILE A 160 24.22 -18.46 -7.88
CA ILE A 160 23.67 -17.12 -7.60
C ILE A 160 24.31 -16.12 -8.55
N ARG A 161 23.51 -15.38 -9.32
CA ARG A 161 23.98 -14.27 -10.17
C ARG A 161 23.70 -12.92 -9.52
N GLY A 162 24.75 -12.16 -9.25
CA GLY A 162 24.69 -10.85 -8.61
C GLY A 162 25.14 -10.86 -7.15
N ASP A 163 25.14 -9.68 -6.53
CA ASP A 163 25.58 -9.53 -5.14
C ASP A 163 24.56 -10.16 -4.18
N ILE A 164 25.06 -10.84 -3.14
CA ILE A 164 24.26 -11.40 -2.05
C ILE A 164 24.89 -11.08 -0.69
N SER A 165 24.08 -10.58 0.23
CA SER A 165 24.46 -10.37 1.63
C SER A 165 23.84 -11.46 2.51
N ALA A 166 24.64 -12.09 3.38
CA ALA A 166 24.18 -13.10 4.32
C ALA A 166 24.93 -13.07 5.66
N GLY A 167 24.36 -13.65 6.71
CA GLY A 167 25.03 -13.87 7.98
C GLY A 167 26.13 -14.94 7.89
N SER A 168 25.93 -15.97 7.08
CA SER A 168 26.90 -17.02 6.78
C SER A 168 26.60 -17.71 5.44
N PHE A 169 27.60 -18.40 4.89
CA PHE A 169 27.45 -19.21 3.68
C PHE A 169 27.95 -20.63 3.94
N VAL A 170 27.21 -21.61 3.45
CA VAL A 170 27.60 -23.02 3.33
C VAL A 170 27.57 -23.38 1.85
N TRP A 171 28.67 -23.96 1.35
CA TRP A 171 28.89 -24.22 -0.07
C TRP A 171 28.91 -25.73 -0.32
N GLY A 172 28.09 -26.19 -1.25
CA GLY A 172 28.16 -27.50 -1.87
C GLY A 172 29.28 -27.58 -2.91
N GLU A 173 29.44 -28.75 -3.50
CA GLU A 173 30.39 -28.97 -4.59
C GLU A 173 30.01 -28.10 -5.80
N ASP A 174 31.00 -27.43 -6.38
CA ASP A 174 30.83 -26.54 -7.56
C ASP A 174 29.81 -25.38 -7.45
N ALA A 175 29.24 -25.15 -6.26
CA ALA A 175 28.40 -23.99 -5.97
C ALA A 175 29.17 -22.68 -6.15
N ARG A 176 28.54 -21.69 -6.78
CA ARG A 176 29.23 -20.43 -7.15
C ARG A 176 28.33 -19.21 -7.17
N ILE A 177 28.96 -18.06 -6.89
CA ILE A 177 28.41 -16.74 -7.22
C ILE A 177 29.02 -16.28 -8.54
N ILE A 178 28.18 -15.91 -9.48
CA ILE A 178 28.52 -15.44 -10.81
C ILE A 178 28.20 -13.94 -10.89
N ASP A 179 29.09 -13.15 -11.49
CA ASP A 179 28.88 -11.71 -11.72
C ASP A 179 28.45 -10.91 -10.48
N GLY A 180 28.95 -11.29 -9.30
CA GLY A 180 28.59 -10.70 -8.01
C GLY A 180 29.53 -11.11 -6.87
N LYS A 181 29.20 -10.66 -5.66
CA LYS A 181 29.97 -10.92 -4.44
C LYS A 181 29.12 -11.51 -3.32
N ALA A 182 29.69 -12.48 -2.60
CA ALA A 182 29.22 -12.86 -1.26
C ALA A 182 29.69 -11.81 -0.25
N ILE A 183 28.75 -11.20 0.46
CA ILE A 183 29.02 -10.23 1.51
C ILE A 183 28.56 -10.83 2.83
N ILE A 184 29.49 -11.08 3.74
CA ILE A 184 29.17 -11.56 5.09
C ILE A 184 28.98 -10.36 6.01
N GLY A 185 27.82 -10.27 6.64
CA GLY A 185 27.53 -9.18 7.57
C GLY A 185 26.07 -9.14 7.98
N PRO A 186 25.72 -8.28 8.96
CA PRO A 186 24.34 -8.06 9.33
C PRO A 186 23.54 -7.53 8.12
N PRO A 187 22.23 -7.82 8.04
CA PRO A 187 21.39 -7.28 6.99
C PRO A 187 21.42 -5.76 6.98
N LEU A 188 21.31 -5.16 5.80
CA LEU A 188 21.41 -3.71 5.60
C LEU A 188 20.18 -2.95 6.11
N ALA A 189 19.07 -3.65 6.29
CA ALA A 189 17.82 -3.08 6.73
C ALA A 189 17.03 -4.07 7.59
N SER A 190 16.21 -3.54 8.50
CA SER A 190 15.16 -4.33 9.15
C SER A 190 13.95 -4.39 8.21
N PHE A 191 13.61 -5.58 7.75
CA PHE A 191 12.46 -5.81 6.91
C PHE A 191 11.23 -6.17 7.75
N ARG A 192 10.11 -5.49 7.52
CA ARG A 192 8.84 -5.78 8.19
C ARG A 192 7.95 -6.60 7.26
N PRO A 193 7.23 -7.60 7.77
CA PRO A 193 6.29 -8.35 6.95
C PRO A 193 5.13 -7.44 6.53
N PRO A 194 4.53 -7.71 5.36
CA PRO A 194 3.38 -6.93 4.90
C PRO A 194 2.23 -7.05 5.89
N THR A 195 1.46 -5.97 6.04
CA THR A 195 0.17 -6.02 6.75
C THR A 195 -0.90 -5.45 5.83
N PHE A 196 -2.00 -6.17 5.68
CA PHE A 196 -3.12 -5.75 4.85
C PHE A 196 -4.44 -6.21 5.49
N VAL A 197 -5.50 -5.44 5.22
CA VAL A 197 -6.82 -5.62 5.83
C VAL A 197 -7.80 -6.20 4.81
N PHE A 198 -8.66 -7.11 5.26
CA PHE A 198 -9.71 -7.66 4.41
C PHE A 198 -10.82 -6.61 4.16
N PRO A 199 -11.24 -6.36 2.91
CA PRO A 199 -12.22 -5.33 2.60
C PRO A 199 -13.60 -5.65 3.18
N SER A 200 -14.29 -4.61 3.66
CA SER A 200 -15.66 -4.68 4.16
C SER A 200 -16.60 -3.80 3.31
N GLY A 201 -17.92 -4.03 3.39
CA GLY A 201 -18.92 -3.17 2.74
C GLY A 201 -19.15 -3.47 1.24
N LEU A 202 -18.65 -4.59 0.73
CA LEU A 202 -18.90 -5.05 -0.63
C LEU A 202 -20.28 -5.72 -0.76
N THR A 203 -20.91 -5.58 -1.92
CA THR A 203 -22.20 -6.23 -2.20
C THR A 203 -22.00 -7.74 -2.32
N SER A 204 -22.69 -8.51 -1.48
CA SER A 204 -22.65 -9.98 -1.54
C SER A 204 -23.38 -10.50 -2.77
N ARG A 205 -22.72 -11.40 -3.51
CA ARG A 205 -23.21 -12.05 -4.73
C ARG A 205 -23.40 -13.56 -4.55
N GLY A 206 -23.13 -14.11 -3.36
CA GLY A 206 -23.23 -15.55 -3.09
C GLY A 206 -22.06 -16.35 -3.72
N ALA A 207 -22.35 -17.55 -4.22
CA ALA A 207 -21.36 -18.42 -4.85
C ALA A 207 -21.40 -18.31 -6.39
N VAL A 208 -20.24 -18.45 -7.02
CA VAL A 208 -20.09 -18.54 -8.48
C VAL A 208 -19.38 -19.84 -8.83
N THR A 209 -19.96 -20.59 -9.76
CA THR A 209 -19.32 -21.77 -10.36
C THR A 209 -19.26 -21.59 -11.86
N VAL A 210 -18.05 -21.53 -12.41
CA VAL A 210 -17.81 -21.59 -13.84
C VAL A 210 -17.63 -23.05 -14.20
N ARG A 211 -18.56 -23.58 -15.00
CA ARG A 211 -18.53 -24.99 -15.42
C ARG A 211 -17.50 -25.23 -16.51
N GLU A 212 -17.21 -26.49 -16.74
CA GLU A 212 -16.27 -26.96 -17.76
C GLU A 212 -16.55 -26.37 -19.14
N GLY A 213 -15.50 -25.86 -19.78
CA GLY A 213 -15.55 -25.20 -21.09
C GLY A 213 -16.48 -23.98 -21.17
N ARG A 214 -16.92 -23.43 -20.03
CA ARG A 214 -17.77 -22.23 -19.96
C ARG A 214 -16.99 -21.02 -19.49
N SER A 215 -17.55 -19.85 -19.75
CA SER A 215 -17.06 -18.59 -19.20
C SER A 215 -18.10 -17.87 -18.36
N ALA A 216 -17.63 -17.14 -17.35
CA ALA A 216 -18.43 -16.19 -16.57
C ALA A 216 -17.67 -14.88 -16.43
N SER A 217 -18.37 -13.76 -16.22
CA SER A 217 -17.71 -12.47 -16.04
C SER A 217 -18.12 -11.74 -14.77
N LEU A 218 -17.13 -11.11 -14.14
CA LEU A 218 -17.28 -10.25 -12.97
C LEU A 218 -16.75 -8.85 -13.34
N SER A 219 -17.48 -7.80 -13.00
CA SER A 219 -17.12 -6.43 -13.42
C SER A 219 -17.36 -5.35 -12.36
N VAL A 220 -17.82 -5.75 -11.18
CA VAL A 220 -18.23 -4.83 -10.12
C VAL A 220 -17.67 -5.30 -8.79
N ASN A 221 -17.21 -4.34 -7.98
CA ASN A 221 -16.77 -4.57 -6.60
C ASN A 221 -17.82 -5.38 -5.83
N SER A 222 -17.47 -6.60 -5.44
CA SER A 222 -18.44 -7.57 -4.91
C SER A 222 -17.76 -8.55 -3.95
N SER A 223 -18.54 -9.14 -3.05
CA SER A 223 -18.11 -10.26 -2.23
C SER A 223 -18.79 -11.57 -2.64
N TYR A 224 -18.06 -12.68 -2.52
CA TYR A 224 -18.48 -14.03 -2.88
C TYR A 224 -18.15 -14.98 -1.74
N THR A 225 -19.04 -15.94 -1.46
CA THR A 225 -18.73 -17.02 -0.52
C THR A 225 -17.73 -17.97 -1.17
N ASP A 226 -18.03 -18.42 -2.38
CA ASP A 226 -17.23 -19.40 -3.09
C ASP A 226 -17.12 -19.00 -4.56
N VAL A 227 -15.90 -19.06 -5.08
CA VAL A 227 -15.63 -18.95 -6.52
C VAL A 227 -14.93 -20.22 -6.94
N THR A 228 -15.61 -21.04 -7.72
CA THR A 228 -15.07 -22.29 -8.27
C THR A 228 -15.04 -22.19 -9.78
N VAL A 229 -13.87 -22.41 -10.37
CA VAL A 229 -13.70 -22.54 -11.81
C VAL A 229 -13.29 -23.98 -12.06
N GLN A 230 -14.19 -24.73 -12.72
CA GLN A 230 -13.97 -26.13 -13.08
C GLN A 230 -12.98 -26.23 -14.25
N GLU A 231 -12.65 -27.47 -14.62
CA GLU A 231 -11.73 -27.82 -15.72
C GLU A 231 -12.05 -27.04 -16.99
N ASP A 232 -11.05 -26.46 -17.66
CA ASP A 232 -11.24 -25.59 -18.85
C ASP A 232 -12.18 -24.37 -18.68
N GLY A 233 -12.63 -24.08 -17.46
CA GLY A 233 -13.50 -22.95 -17.17
C GLY A 233 -12.74 -21.63 -17.22
N VAL A 234 -13.40 -20.55 -17.67
CA VAL A 234 -12.78 -19.22 -17.78
C VAL A 234 -13.56 -18.17 -16.99
N LEU A 235 -12.99 -17.67 -15.89
CA LEU A 235 -13.50 -16.52 -15.16
C LEU A 235 -12.89 -15.23 -15.70
N ILE A 236 -13.71 -14.37 -16.29
CA ILE A 236 -13.29 -13.09 -16.85
C ILE A 236 -13.54 -11.98 -15.83
N ILE A 237 -12.52 -11.22 -15.48
CA ILE A 237 -12.65 -10.02 -14.65
C ILE A 237 -12.54 -8.81 -15.57
N ASN A 238 -13.69 -8.22 -15.90
CA ASN A 238 -13.78 -7.03 -16.73
C ASN A 238 -13.45 -5.80 -15.88
N VAL A 239 -12.32 -5.15 -16.18
CA VAL A 239 -11.88 -3.95 -15.48
C VAL A 239 -12.26 -2.73 -16.31
N PRO A 240 -13.15 -1.84 -15.81
CA PRO A 240 -13.46 -0.58 -16.47
C PRO A 240 -12.24 0.34 -16.52
N ASP A 241 -12.22 1.26 -17.48
CA ASP A 241 -11.13 2.24 -17.61
C ASP A 241 -10.89 3.04 -16.33
N ALA A 242 -9.62 3.09 -15.92
CA ALA A 242 -9.12 3.83 -14.77
C ALA A 242 -9.82 3.54 -13.42
N ARG A 243 -10.51 2.41 -13.28
CA ARG A 243 -11.14 1.99 -12.02
C ARG A 243 -10.69 0.62 -11.59
N ASP A 244 -10.37 0.50 -10.32
CA ASP A 244 -10.03 -0.78 -9.72
C ASP A 244 -11.28 -1.63 -9.49
N VAL A 245 -11.14 -2.94 -9.71
CA VAL A 245 -12.13 -3.96 -9.37
C VAL A 245 -11.64 -4.70 -8.12
N VAL A 246 -12.40 -4.59 -7.04
CA VAL A 246 -12.11 -5.25 -5.76
C VAL A 246 -13.06 -6.42 -5.56
N LEU A 247 -12.53 -7.63 -5.58
CA LEU A 247 -13.29 -8.85 -5.33
C LEU A 247 -12.88 -9.43 -3.98
N SER A 248 -13.87 -9.71 -3.15
CA SER A 248 -13.70 -10.38 -1.86
C SER A 248 -14.28 -11.78 -1.95
N ILE A 249 -13.48 -12.80 -1.65
CA ILE A 249 -13.86 -14.20 -1.86
C ILE A 249 -13.53 -14.96 -0.56
N GLU A 250 -14.44 -15.74 0.01
CA GLU A 250 -14.07 -16.58 1.16
C GLU A 250 -13.18 -17.74 0.71
N ASN A 251 -13.65 -18.50 -0.29
CA ASN A 251 -12.95 -19.65 -0.87
C ASN A 251 -12.81 -19.51 -2.39
N LEU A 252 -11.57 -19.57 -2.89
CA LEU A 252 -11.26 -19.63 -4.32
C LEU A 252 -10.73 -21.02 -4.65
N THR A 253 -11.28 -21.66 -5.68
CA THR A 253 -10.81 -22.96 -6.19
C THR A 253 -10.74 -22.92 -7.71
N LEU A 254 -9.54 -23.10 -8.23
CA LEU A 254 -9.28 -23.34 -9.65
C LEU A 254 -8.92 -24.82 -9.78
N HIS A 255 -9.70 -25.55 -10.57
CA HIS A 255 -9.40 -26.93 -10.93
C HIS A 255 -8.32 -26.98 -12.04
N GLU A 256 -8.03 -28.18 -12.53
CA GLU A 256 -7.13 -28.42 -13.65
C GLU A 256 -7.45 -27.49 -14.83
N ASP A 257 -6.46 -26.87 -15.46
CA ASP A 257 -6.62 -25.97 -16.63
C ASP A 257 -7.56 -24.75 -16.47
N ALA A 258 -8.12 -24.52 -15.28
CA ALA A 258 -9.02 -23.43 -15.01
C ALA A 258 -8.31 -22.07 -15.15
N GLN A 259 -9.00 -21.08 -15.73
CA GLN A 259 -8.44 -19.77 -16.01
C GLN A 259 -9.17 -18.63 -15.31
N ILE A 260 -8.41 -17.68 -14.77
CA ILE A 260 -8.89 -16.34 -14.44
C ILE A 260 -8.19 -15.35 -15.39
N ASN A 261 -8.96 -14.61 -16.17
CA ASN A 261 -8.44 -13.64 -17.12
C ASN A 261 -8.88 -12.22 -16.75
N ARG A 262 -7.93 -11.31 -16.54
CA ARG A 262 -8.21 -9.87 -16.51
C ARG A 262 -8.41 -9.37 -17.95
N THR A 263 -9.52 -8.68 -18.20
CA THR A 263 -9.80 -7.98 -19.46
C THR A 263 -9.98 -6.48 -19.21
N GLY A 264 -9.81 -5.68 -20.27
CA GLY A 264 -9.79 -4.22 -20.21
C GLY A 264 -8.38 -3.65 -20.42
N ASP A 265 -8.26 -2.69 -21.33
CA ASP A 265 -7.02 -2.01 -21.72
C ASP A 265 -6.64 -0.86 -20.77
N GLY A 266 -7.61 -0.35 -20.01
CA GLY A 266 -7.40 0.69 -19.01
C GLY A 266 -6.39 0.37 -17.89
N THR A 267 -6.03 1.41 -17.14
CA THR A 267 -5.06 1.39 -16.04
C THR A 267 -5.59 0.80 -14.73
N GLY A 268 -6.88 0.45 -14.67
CA GLY A 268 -7.49 -0.13 -13.48
C GLY A 268 -6.85 -1.46 -13.08
N ARG A 269 -6.85 -1.75 -11.78
CA ARG A 269 -6.28 -2.97 -11.20
C ARG A 269 -7.37 -3.95 -10.78
N VAL A 270 -7.03 -5.23 -10.73
CA VAL A 270 -7.82 -6.26 -10.05
C VAL A 270 -7.19 -6.51 -8.69
N LEU A 271 -8.00 -6.39 -7.64
CA LEU A 271 -7.62 -6.73 -6.27
C LEU A 271 -8.47 -7.92 -5.83
N LEU A 272 -7.87 -9.11 -5.82
CA LEU A 272 -8.49 -10.33 -5.33
C LEU A 272 -8.15 -10.53 -3.86
N HIS A 273 -9.12 -10.41 -2.96
CA HIS A 273 -8.95 -10.70 -1.54
C HIS A 273 -9.59 -12.06 -1.22
N ILE A 274 -8.76 -13.08 -0.97
CA ILE A 274 -9.21 -14.43 -0.61
C ILE A 274 -9.06 -14.62 0.91
N ARG A 275 -10.16 -14.90 1.60
CA ARG A 275 -10.19 -14.88 3.07
C ARG A 275 -9.67 -16.15 3.72
N GLN A 276 -10.19 -17.31 3.31
CA GLN A 276 -10.02 -18.57 4.04
C GLN A 276 -9.12 -19.52 3.27
N ARG A 277 -9.52 -19.86 2.05
CA ARG A 277 -8.88 -20.91 1.27
C ARG A 277 -8.68 -20.48 -0.18
N MET A 278 -7.48 -20.74 -0.69
CA MET A 278 -7.14 -20.59 -2.10
C MET A 278 -6.51 -21.90 -2.57
N ILE A 279 -7.12 -22.53 -3.56
CA ILE A 279 -6.60 -23.72 -4.24
C ILE A 279 -6.37 -23.33 -5.71
N ILE A 280 -5.14 -23.50 -6.18
CA ILE A 280 -4.76 -23.40 -7.59
C ILE A 280 -4.34 -24.81 -8.00
N GLY A 281 -5.18 -25.48 -8.80
CA GLY A 281 -4.92 -26.80 -9.33
C GLY A 281 -3.80 -26.84 -10.36
N GLU A 282 -3.55 -28.03 -10.87
CA GLU A 282 -2.59 -28.30 -11.95
C GLU A 282 -2.96 -27.51 -13.22
N GLU A 283 -1.98 -26.99 -13.94
CA GLU A 283 -2.15 -26.19 -15.17
C GLU A 283 -3.05 -24.94 -15.08
N ALA A 284 -3.58 -24.61 -13.90
CA ALA A 284 -4.48 -23.49 -13.70
C ALA A 284 -3.75 -22.16 -13.91
N ARG A 285 -4.45 -21.16 -14.49
CA ARG A 285 -3.82 -19.90 -14.93
C ARG A 285 -4.55 -18.70 -14.37
N ILE A 286 -3.85 -17.84 -13.62
CA ILE A 286 -4.31 -16.50 -13.25
C ILE A 286 -3.58 -15.50 -14.13
N ASN A 287 -4.20 -15.16 -15.25
CA ASN A 287 -3.64 -14.29 -16.27
C ASN A 287 -3.98 -12.82 -15.99
N GLY A 288 -2.93 -12.03 -15.84
CA GLY A 288 -3.02 -10.61 -15.52
C GLY A 288 -1.87 -9.82 -16.12
N HIS A 289 -1.60 -8.68 -15.49
CA HIS A 289 -0.39 -7.89 -15.74
C HIS A 289 0.28 -7.70 -14.38
N ILE A 290 1.61 -7.76 -14.33
CA ILE A 290 2.39 -7.74 -13.07
C ILE A 290 1.96 -6.60 -12.13
N GLU A 291 1.70 -5.40 -12.68
CA GLU A 291 1.29 -4.22 -11.89
C GLU A 291 -0.23 -4.06 -11.70
N ARG A 292 -1.06 -4.89 -12.34
CA ARG A 292 -2.52 -4.71 -12.40
C ARG A 292 -3.33 -5.91 -11.88
N MET A 293 -2.67 -7.00 -11.50
CA MET A 293 -3.29 -8.14 -10.84
C MET A 293 -2.66 -8.29 -9.46
N ILE A 294 -3.42 -8.08 -8.40
CA ILE A 294 -2.95 -8.23 -7.03
C ILE A 294 -3.85 -9.22 -6.30
N VAL A 295 -3.24 -10.28 -5.78
CA VAL A 295 -3.90 -11.36 -5.05
C VAL A 295 -3.48 -11.28 -3.60
N TYR A 296 -4.40 -10.88 -2.72
CA TYR A 296 -4.24 -10.89 -1.27
C TYR A 296 -4.83 -12.18 -0.69
N TYR A 297 -3.99 -13.07 -0.19
CA TYR A 297 -4.42 -14.27 0.52
C TYR A 297 -4.29 -14.08 2.04
N HIS A 298 -5.44 -13.99 2.70
CA HIS A 298 -5.56 -13.74 4.15
C HIS A 298 -5.61 -15.03 4.98
N GLY A 299 -5.77 -16.18 4.33
CA GLY A 299 -5.79 -17.46 5.01
C GLY A 299 -4.42 -17.81 5.58
N THR A 300 -4.39 -18.85 6.40
CA THR A 300 -3.18 -19.34 7.08
C THR A 300 -2.75 -20.72 6.61
N THR A 301 -3.59 -21.40 5.83
CA THR A 301 -3.24 -22.71 5.24
C THR A 301 -2.23 -22.53 4.13
N ARG A 302 -1.39 -23.55 3.87
CA ARG A 302 -0.42 -23.52 2.78
C ARG A 302 -1.10 -23.15 1.46
N LEU A 303 -0.58 -22.12 0.79
CA LEU A 303 -0.95 -21.74 -0.56
C LEU A 303 -0.02 -22.45 -1.52
N THR A 304 -0.58 -23.32 -2.36
CA THR A 304 0.17 -24.03 -3.40
C THR A 304 -0.29 -23.52 -4.76
N LEU A 305 0.66 -23.11 -5.60
CA LEU A 305 0.50 -23.07 -7.04
C LEU A 305 0.77 -24.49 -7.54
N GLY A 306 -0.26 -25.17 -8.04
CA GLY A 306 -0.19 -26.57 -8.51
C GLY A 306 0.80 -26.76 -9.67
N GLU A 307 1.04 -28.02 -10.03
CA GLU A 307 2.01 -28.38 -11.08
C GLU A 307 1.66 -27.67 -12.39
N ASP A 308 2.67 -27.11 -13.07
CA ASP A 308 2.53 -26.34 -14.32
C ASP A 308 1.52 -25.17 -14.29
N SER A 309 1.03 -24.79 -13.10
CA SER A 309 0.13 -23.65 -12.92
C SER A 309 0.89 -22.34 -13.08
N SER A 310 0.17 -21.26 -13.41
CA SER A 310 0.78 -19.95 -13.62
C SER A 310 -0.01 -18.80 -13.00
N LEU A 311 0.72 -17.83 -12.46
CA LEU A 311 0.17 -16.57 -11.94
C LEU A 311 1.00 -15.41 -12.46
N THR A 312 0.37 -14.49 -13.19
CA THR A 312 0.98 -13.21 -13.59
C THR A 312 0.41 -12.07 -12.74
N GLY A 313 1.21 -11.53 -11.82
CA GLY A 313 0.73 -10.54 -10.85
C GLY A 313 1.53 -10.45 -9.56
N ILE A 314 0.97 -9.74 -8.57
CA ILE A 314 1.52 -9.65 -7.22
C ILE A 314 0.71 -10.57 -6.32
N LEU A 315 1.37 -11.55 -5.71
CA LEU A 315 0.82 -12.40 -4.67
C LEU A 315 1.28 -11.91 -3.30
N VAL A 316 0.32 -11.56 -2.45
CA VAL A 316 0.55 -11.07 -1.09
C VAL A 316 -0.10 -12.00 -0.09
N THR A 317 0.64 -12.50 0.89
CA THR A 317 0.05 -13.22 2.04
C THR A 317 0.64 -12.77 3.37
N ASN A 318 -0.15 -12.79 4.44
CA ASN A 318 0.33 -12.40 5.76
C ASN A 318 1.24 -13.47 6.34
N ASN A 319 0.78 -14.73 6.42
CA ASN A 319 1.48 -15.78 7.16
C ASN A 319 1.38 -17.18 6.52
N ALA A 320 0.64 -17.35 5.42
CA ALA A 320 0.47 -18.68 4.82
C ALA A 320 1.80 -19.15 4.20
N PRO A 321 2.28 -20.37 4.53
CA PRO A 321 3.37 -20.99 3.79
C PRO A 321 3.05 -21.01 2.30
N VAL A 322 4.03 -20.71 1.46
CA VAL A 322 3.83 -20.66 0.00
C VAL A 322 4.65 -21.75 -0.67
N THR A 323 4.05 -22.45 -1.61
CA THR A 323 4.72 -23.47 -2.42
C THR A 323 4.40 -23.25 -3.89
N LEU A 324 5.43 -23.12 -4.72
CA LEU A 324 5.35 -23.29 -6.15
C LEU A 324 5.70 -24.76 -6.40
N ALA A 325 4.73 -25.55 -6.87
CA ALA A 325 4.93 -26.96 -7.19
C ALA A 325 5.78 -27.11 -8.47
N GLU A 326 6.00 -28.35 -8.91
CA GLU A 326 6.80 -28.67 -10.10
C GLU A 326 6.32 -27.88 -11.33
N GLY A 327 7.25 -27.24 -12.06
CA GLY A 327 6.93 -26.45 -13.26
C GLY A 327 6.09 -25.18 -13.03
N ALA A 328 5.63 -24.92 -11.81
CA ALA A 328 4.75 -23.80 -11.50
C ALA A 328 5.45 -22.45 -11.73
N ARG A 329 4.71 -21.47 -12.25
CA ARG A 329 5.26 -20.18 -12.67
C ARG A 329 4.58 -18.99 -12.01
N LEU A 330 5.36 -18.17 -11.31
CA LEU A 330 4.94 -16.87 -10.79
C LEU A 330 5.68 -15.75 -11.55
N ASP A 331 5.03 -15.18 -12.56
CA ASP A 331 5.51 -13.97 -13.25
C ASP A 331 5.04 -12.74 -12.46
N GLY A 332 5.75 -12.46 -11.38
CA GLY A 332 5.62 -11.22 -10.65
C GLY A 332 6.19 -11.25 -9.25
N HIS A 333 5.50 -10.61 -8.30
CA HIS A 333 6.04 -10.42 -6.96
C HIS A 333 5.37 -11.35 -5.97
N LEU A 334 6.16 -12.00 -5.12
CA LEU A 334 5.69 -12.72 -3.94
C LEU A 334 6.09 -11.94 -2.69
N ILE A 335 5.10 -11.44 -1.97
CA ILE A 335 5.29 -10.67 -0.74
C ILE A 335 4.60 -11.41 0.39
N THR A 336 5.39 -11.92 1.32
CA THR A 336 4.87 -12.80 2.37
C THR A 336 5.52 -12.52 3.72
N GLY A 337 4.71 -12.60 4.79
CA GLY A 337 5.20 -12.69 6.17
C GLY A 337 5.25 -14.12 6.69
N ALA A 338 5.06 -15.13 5.84
CA ALA A 338 5.16 -16.54 6.21
C ALA A 338 6.57 -16.93 6.68
N THR A 339 6.66 -18.07 7.35
CA THR A 339 7.92 -18.64 7.83
C THR A 339 8.59 -19.60 6.85
N GLU A 340 7.90 -19.93 5.75
CA GLU A 340 8.37 -20.90 4.76
C GLU A 340 7.88 -20.51 3.35
N VAL A 341 8.80 -20.52 2.40
CA VAL A 341 8.53 -20.44 0.96
C VAL A 341 9.31 -21.54 0.27
N ARG A 342 8.64 -22.34 -0.57
CA ARG A 342 9.28 -23.39 -1.37
C ARG A 342 9.04 -23.12 -2.85
N VAL A 343 10.12 -23.12 -3.63
CA VAL A 343 10.09 -23.09 -5.10
C VAL A 343 10.59 -24.45 -5.56
N SER A 344 9.70 -25.34 -5.98
CA SER A 344 10.03 -26.76 -6.23
C SER A 344 10.64 -26.98 -7.61
N GLU A 345 10.87 -28.25 -7.97
CA GLU A 345 11.52 -28.69 -9.21
C GLU A 345 11.05 -27.92 -10.45
N ASP A 346 12.00 -27.34 -11.20
CA ASP A 346 11.75 -26.54 -12.40
C ASP A 346 10.77 -25.34 -12.25
N ALA A 347 10.30 -25.07 -11.04
CA ALA A 347 9.40 -23.97 -10.77
C ALA A 347 10.13 -22.63 -10.92
N ARG A 348 9.40 -21.61 -11.38
CA ARG A 348 9.98 -20.31 -11.72
C ARG A 348 9.25 -19.16 -11.04
N LEU A 349 10.01 -18.29 -10.40
CA LEU A 349 9.55 -17.00 -9.89
C LEU A 349 10.32 -15.88 -10.60
N VAL A 350 9.62 -15.02 -11.33
CA VAL A 350 10.22 -13.85 -12.01
C VAL A 350 9.69 -12.56 -11.39
N GLY A 351 10.52 -11.91 -10.58
CA GLY A 351 10.21 -10.65 -9.90
C GLY A 351 10.81 -10.62 -8.50
N VAL A 352 10.09 -10.04 -7.54
CA VAL A 352 10.62 -9.92 -6.17
C VAL A 352 10.03 -10.98 -5.26
N LEU A 353 10.91 -11.71 -4.61
CA LEU A 353 10.58 -12.58 -3.49
C LEU A 353 10.92 -11.86 -2.18
N TYR A 354 9.90 -11.30 -1.54
CA TYR A 354 10.01 -10.65 -0.24
C TYR A 354 9.40 -11.51 0.85
N ALA A 355 10.26 -12.17 1.61
CA ALA A 355 9.89 -13.12 2.66
C ALA A 355 10.84 -13.00 3.87
N PRO A 356 10.92 -11.82 4.53
CA PRO A 356 11.99 -11.49 5.48
C PRO A 356 12.06 -12.35 6.75
N HIS A 357 11.05 -13.17 7.00
CA HIS A 357 10.99 -14.11 8.11
C HIS A 357 10.93 -15.58 7.66
N ALA A 358 11.01 -15.81 6.36
CA ALA A 358 10.88 -17.14 5.79
C ALA A 358 12.24 -17.81 5.63
N ARG A 359 12.25 -19.11 5.90
CA ARG A 359 13.13 -20.03 5.20
C ARG A 359 12.64 -20.13 3.75
N VAL A 360 13.49 -19.80 2.79
CA VAL A 360 13.25 -19.98 1.36
C VAL A 360 14.04 -21.20 0.90
N ASP A 361 13.32 -22.21 0.41
CA ASP A 361 13.89 -23.41 -0.19
C ASP A 361 13.67 -23.36 -1.72
N ILE A 362 14.75 -23.25 -2.47
CA ILE A 362 14.77 -23.33 -3.93
C ILE A 362 15.22 -24.74 -4.29
N GLY A 363 14.34 -25.52 -4.92
CA GLY A 363 14.55 -26.92 -5.26
C GLY A 363 15.46 -27.12 -6.46
N GLU A 364 15.52 -28.35 -6.93
CA GLU A 364 16.36 -28.76 -8.06
C GLU A 364 15.88 -28.10 -9.37
N GLY A 365 16.81 -27.55 -10.16
CA GLY A 365 16.46 -26.86 -11.42
C GLY A 365 15.62 -25.56 -11.29
N ALA A 366 15.10 -25.28 -10.10
CA ALA A 366 14.22 -24.16 -9.81
C ALA A 366 14.93 -22.80 -10.03
N LEU A 367 14.16 -21.81 -10.48
CA LEU A 367 14.68 -20.49 -10.83
C LEU A 367 13.94 -19.36 -10.10
N VAL A 368 14.68 -18.57 -9.32
CA VAL A 368 14.23 -17.27 -8.83
C VAL A 368 14.99 -16.17 -9.58
N GLU A 369 14.29 -15.41 -10.41
CA GLU A 369 14.85 -14.31 -11.20
C GLU A 369 14.33 -12.95 -10.71
N GLY A 370 15.17 -12.16 -10.05
CA GLY A 370 14.88 -10.81 -9.56
C GLY A 370 15.55 -10.51 -8.23
N VAL A 371 14.82 -9.97 -7.25
CA VAL A 371 15.36 -9.64 -5.93
C VAL A 371 14.82 -10.64 -4.91
N LEU A 372 15.68 -11.12 -4.01
CA LEU A 372 15.32 -12.07 -2.95
C LEU A 372 15.67 -11.46 -1.59
N ILE A 373 14.68 -11.42 -0.70
CA ILE A 373 14.81 -11.01 0.70
C ILE A 373 14.26 -12.13 1.57
N ALA A 374 15.10 -12.76 2.42
CA ALA A 374 14.74 -13.93 3.22
C ALA A 374 15.39 -13.93 4.62
N ASP A 375 14.88 -14.77 5.53
CA ASP A 375 15.58 -15.09 6.79
C ASP A 375 16.71 -16.09 6.53
N ARG A 376 16.39 -17.20 5.86
CA ARG A 376 17.36 -18.23 5.46
C ARG A 376 17.10 -18.64 4.03
N LEU A 377 18.16 -18.99 3.32
CA LEU A 377 18.09 -19.43 1.93
C LEU A 377 18.76 -20.79 1.79
N PHE A 378 18.04 -21.73 1.21
CA PHE A 378 18.56 -23.02 0.77
C PHE A 378 18.35 -23.09 -0.74
N VAL A 379 19.44 -23.27 -1.49
CA VAL A 379 19.40 -23.50 -2.93
C VAL A 379 19.83 -24.94 -3.15
N GLY A 380 18.94 -25.77 -3.68
CA GLY A 380 19.18 -27.18 -3.97
C GLY A 380 20.13 -27.38 -5.15
N GLU A 381 20.27 -28.64 -5.55
CA GLU A 381 21.10 -29.05 -6.68
C GLU A 381 20.68 -28.32 -7.97
N GLU A 382 21.63 -27.75 -8.72
CA GLU A 382 21.37 -26.95 -9.94
C GLU A 382 20.40 -25.76 -9.78
N GLY A 383 19.97 -25.42 -8.54
CA GLY A 383 19.04 -24.33 -8.26
C GLY A 383 19.67 -22.97 -8.54
N LYS A 384 18.86 -22.02 -9.04
CA LYS A 384 19.36 -20.74 -9.56
C LYS A 384 18.66 -19.54 -8.91
N VAL A 385 19.46 -18.59 -8.44
CA VAL A 385 19.00 -17.27 -8.02
C VAL A 385 19.67 -16.22 -8.90
N ASN A 386 18.91 -15.64 -9.82
CA ASN A 386 19.44 -14.67 -10.77
C ASN A 386 18.91 -13.28 -10.47
N ARG A 387 19.78 -12.27 -10.53
CA ARG A 387 19.30 -10.89 -10.55
C ARG A 387 18.68 -10.55 -11.91
N ALA A 388 17.41 -10.14 -11.91
CA ALA A 388 16.77 -9.57 -13.10
C ALA A 388 17.35 -8.18 -13.39
N ALA A 389 17.78 -7.94 -14.64
CA ALA A 389 18.36 -6.66 -15.08
C ALA A 389 17.33 -5.52 -15.21
N GLY A 390 16.03 -5.80 -15.06
CA GLY A 390 14.95 -4.81 -15.08
C GLY A 390 13.71 -5.35 -14.37
N GLY A 391 13.02 -4.53 -13.59
CA GLY A 391 11.79 -4.92 -12.87
C GLY A 391 11.72 -4.55 -11.39
N ILE A 392 12.73 -3.88 -10.84
CA ILE A 392 12.72 -3.41 -9.45
C ILE A 392 11.81 -2.17 -9.28
N GLU A 393 11.56 -1.43 -10.35
CA GLU A 393 10.80 -0.17 -10.32
C GLU A 393 9.32 -0.36 -9.91
N SER A 394 8.74 -1.55 -10.11
CA SER A 394 7.36 -1.88 -9.71
C SER A 394 7.22 -2.27 -8.22
N PHE A 395 8.33 -2.38 -7.48
CA PHE A 395 8.38 -2.94 -6.12
C PHE A 395 8.19 -1.90 -5.00
N THR A 396 8.48 -0.62 -5.26
CA THR A 396 8.42 0.48 -4.28
C THR A 396 7.06 0.69 -3.60
N PRO A 397 5.89 0.51 -4.26
CA PRO A 397 4.59 0.71 -3.61
C PRO A 397 4.21 -0.39 -2.60
N ALA A 398 4.75 -1.60 -2.74
CA ALA A 398 4.19 -2.79 -2.09
C ALA A 398 4.76 -3.07 -0.68
N LEU A 399 5.91 -2.48 -0.33
CA LEU A 399 6.57 -2.71 0.97
C LEU A 399 6.14 -1.80 2.12
N GLY A 400 5.31 -0.78 1.88
CA GLY A 400 4.90 0.13 2.96
C GLY A 400 6.10 0.66 3.76
N LEU A 401 7.16 1.14 3.09
CA LEU A 401 8.23 1.90 3.75
C LEU A 401 7.62 3.24 4.22
N TRP A 402 7.01 3.19 5.41
CA TRP A 402 6.38 4.29 6.13
C TRP A 402 7.43 5.03 6.96
N SER A 403 7.40 6.34 6.85
CA SER A 403 8.11 7.32 7.64
C SER A 403 7.63 7.38 9.09
N THR A 404 8.45 7.96 9.97
CA THR A 404 8.02 8.32 11.32
C THR A 404 7.35 9.68 11.25
N TYR A 405 6.07 9.77 11.64
CA TYR A 405 5.31 11.02 11.64
C TYR A 405 5.37 11.69 13.02
N SER A 406 5.75 12.96 13.07
CA SER A 406 5.52 13.82 14.23
C SER A 406 4.77 15.07 13.81
N PHE A 407 3.61 15.31 14.40
CA PHE A 407 2.80 16.49 14.15
C PHE A 407 2.95 17.47 15.30
N HIS A 408 3.29 18.73 15.00
CA HIS A 408 3.34 19.80 15.99
C HIS A 408 2.43 20.95 15.56
N THR A 409 1.30 21.11 16.26
CA THR A 409 0.42 22.27 16.08
C THR A 409 0.86 23.39 17.01
N TRP A 410 1.35 24.51 16.46
CA TRP A 410 1.65 25.70 17.24
C TRP A 410 0.56 26.76 17.03
N GLY A 411 -0.16 27.09 18.11
CA GLY A 411 -1.03 28.26 18.13
C GLY A 411 -0.28 29.46 18.73
N SER A 412 0.08 30.45 17.92
CA SER A 412 0.50 31.75 18.45
C SER A 412 -0.75 32.56 18.85
N ARG A 413 -0.74 33.16 20.05
CA ARG A 413 -1.84 33.98 20.58
C ARG A 413 -2.12 35.23 19.76
#